data_AF-A0A657B780-F1
#
_entry.id   AF-A0A657B780-F1
#
_cell.length_a   1.000
_cell.length_b   1.000
_cell.length_c   1.000
_cell.angle_alpha   90.00
_cell.angle_beta   90.00
_cell.angle_gamma   90.00
#
_symmetry.space_group_name_H-M   'P 1'
#
loop_
_entity.id
_entity.type
_entity.pdbx_description
1 polymer ?
#
loop_
_entity_poly.entity_id
_entity_poly.type
_entity_poly.pdbx_seq_one_letter_code
_entity_poly.pdbx_strand_id
1 'polypeptide(L)' 'MDEKDFQLGATELKGGLYVHQLISLEAFVSQGVVDDTDNNLNQAVGLGYGVGARFESPSRRGTKAFILLGFRRTSLS' A
#
# COMPACT_ATOMS: atom_id res chain seq x y z
N MET A 1 25.91 -20.31 7.54
CA MET A 1 26.11 -18.87 7.71
C MET A 1 26.19 -18.29 6.31
N ASP A 2 25.22 -17.54 5.81
CA ASP A 2 24.05 -16.91 6.43
C ASP A 2 22.92 -16.84 5.39
N GLU A 3 21.69 -17.20 5.77
CA GLU A 3 20.50 -16.83 5.00
C GLU A 3 20.35 -15.32 5.18
N LYS A 4 20.74 -14.54 4.16
CA LYS A 4 20.44 -13.11 4.17
C LYS A 4 18.94 -12.96 3.93
N ASP A 5 18.21 -12.76 5.02
CA ASP A 5 16.77 -12.53 5.01
C ASP A 5 16.44 -11.29 4.16
N PHE A 6 15.73 -11.49 3.05
CA PHE A 6 15.14 -10.41 2.27
C PHE A 6 14.13 -9.66 3.16
N GLN A 7 14.48 -8.46 3.62
CA GLN A 7 13.62 -7.65 4.48
C GLN A 7 12.83 -6.64 3.65
N LEU A 8 11.57 -6.99 3.35
CA LEU A 8 10.62 -6.08 2.73
C LEU A 8 9.81 -5.37 3.82
N GLY A 9 10.18 -4.12 4.10
CA GLY A 9 9.41 -3.24 4.97
C GLY A 9 8.60 -2.24 4.15
N ALA A 10 7.28 -2.27 4.24
CA ALA A 10 6.42 -1.26 3.62
C ALA A 10 5.45 -0.67 4.65
N THR A 11 5.45 0.65 4.76
CA THR A 11 4.48 1.40 5.57
C THR A 11 3.56 2.16 4.63
N GLU A 12 2.26 2.07 4.85
CA GLU A 12 1.26 2.79 4.06
C GLU A 12 0.27 3.49 4.98
N LEU A 13 0.10 4.80 4.74
CA LEU A 13 -0.89 5.63 5.39
C LEU A 13 -1.99 5.95 4.40
N LYS A 14 -3.23 5.66 4.80
CA LYS A 14 -4.44 5.84 3.99
C LYS A 14 -5.39 6.78 4.71
N GLY A 15 -6.03 7.67 3.96
CA GLY A 15 -7.09 8.55 4.45
C GLY A 15 -8.18 8.69 3.40
N GLY A 16 -9.44 8.71 3.81
CA GLY A 16 -10.54 8.76 2.86
C GLY A 16 -11.85 9.25 3.45
N LEU A 17 -12.80 9.55 2.56
CA LEU A 17 -14.13 10.06 2.88
C LEU A 17 -15.18 9.15 2.25
N TYR A 18 -16.21 8.79 3.03
CA TYR A 18 -17.37 8.07 2.53
C TYR A 18 -18.26 9.03 1.73
N VAL A 19 -18.46 8.71 0.45
CA VAL A 19 -19.41 9.41 -0.43
C VAL A 19 -20.75 8.68 -0.48
N HIS A 20 -20.77 7.40 -0.13
CA HIS A 20 -21.96 6.57 0.08
C HIS A 20 -21.68 5.56 1.20
N GLN A 21 -22.73 4.97 1.79
CA GLN A 21 -22.64 3.97 2.87
C GLN A 21 -21.64 2.81 2.65
N LEU A 22 -21.31 2.47 1.40
CA LEU A 22 -20.40 1.38 1.03
C LEU A 22 -19.31 1.82 0.04
N ILE A 23 -19.21 3.13 -0.23
CA ILE A 23 -18.27 3.68 -1.21
C ILE A 23 -17.51 4.84 -0.57
N SER A 24 -16.20 4.76 -0.54
CA SER A 24 -15.32 5.84 -0.11
C SER A 24 -14.31 6.23 -1.19
N LEU A 25 -13.91 7.49 -1.17
CA LEU A 25 -12.76 7.98 -1.92
C LEU A 25 -11.57 8.02 -0.97
N GLU A 26 -10.49 7.33 -1.32
CA GLU A 26 -9.28 7.19 -0.51
C GLU A 26 -8.08 7.79 -1.24
N ALA A 27 -7.23 8.49 -0.49
CA ALA A 27 -5.88 8.85 -0.86
C ALA A 27 -4.91 8.05 0.01
N PHE A 28 -3.76 7.67 -0.56
CA PHE A 28 -2.77 6.89 0.15
C PHE A 28 -1.36 7.33 -0.19
N VAL A 29 -0.49 7.24 0.80
CA VAL A 29 0.95 7.44 0.69
C VAL A 29 1.64 6.22 1.29
N SER A 30 2.68 5.75 0.62
CA SER A 30 3.39 4.54 0.95
C SER A 30 4.89 4.81 0.88
N GLN A 31 5.63 4.24 1.82
CA GLN A 31 7.08 4.19 1.82
C GLN A 31 7.48 2.73 1.94
N GLY A 32 8.27 2.24 0.99
CA GLY A 32 8.82 0.90 1.00
C GLY A 32 10.35 0.95 1.01
N VAL A 33 10.96 0.03 1.75
CA VAL A 33 12.40 -0.24 1.71
C VAL A 33 12.57 -1.63 1.09
N VAL A 34 13.34 -1.70 0.02
CA VAL A 34 13.81 -2.97 -0.55
C VAL A 34 15.31 -3.01 -0.32
N ASP A 35 15.75 -3.93 0.54
CA ASP A 35 17.17 -4.23 0.76
C ASP A 35 17.47 -5.58 0.11
N ASP A 36 18.24 -5.55 -0.97
CA ASP A 36 18.76 -6.75 -1.65
C ASP A 36 20.29 -6.74 -1.53
N THR A 37 20.76 -7.33 -0.43
CA THR A 37 22.16 -7.25 0.03
C THR A 37 23.14 -8.08 -0.82
N ASP A 38 22.67 -8.76 -1.88
CA ASP A 38 23.52 -9.61 -2.73
C ASP A 38 23.94 -8.97 -4.06
N ASN A 39 23.33 -7.84 -4.46
CA ASN A 39 23.58 -7.26 -5.78
C ASN A 39 24.02 -5.79 -5.80
N ASN A 40 24.48 -5.24 -4.67
CA ASN A 40 24.95 -3.85 -4.56
C ASN A 40 23.87 -2.83 -5.01
N LEU A 41 22.60 -3.21 -4.99
CA LEU A 41 21.49 -2.29 -5.17
C LEU A 41 21.39 -1.45 -3.90
N ASN A 42 21.85 -0.22 -4.02
CA ASN A 42 21.66 0.86 -3.06
C ASN A 42 20.23 0.79 -2.49
N GLN A 43 20.09 0.73 -1.17
CA GLN A 43 18.81 0.66 -0.45
C GLN A 43 17.80 1.63 -1.07
N ALA A 44 16.87 1.12 -1.87
CA ALA A 44 15.97 1.95 -2.64
C ALA A 44 14.73 2.25 -1.80
N VAL A 45 14.60 3.51 -1.39
CA VAL A 45 13.39 3.98 -0.70
C VAL A 45 12.35 4.33 -1.76
N GLY A 46 11.39 3.43 -1.94
CA GLY A 46 10.26 3.63 -2.84
C GLY A 46 9.19 4.48 -2.18
N LEU A 47 8.96 5.70 -2.67
CA LEU A 47 7.82 6.52 -2.28
C LEU A 47 6.69 6.34 -3.29
N GLY A 48 5.53 5.89 -2.83
CA GLY A 48 4.33 5.77 -3.65
C GLY A 48 3.20 6.63 -3.11
N TYR A 49 2.42 7.24 -3.99
CA TYR A 49 1.18 7.91 -3.62
C TYR A 49 0.09 7.62 -4.64
N GLY A 50 -1.16 7.72 -4.23
CA GLY A 50 -2.28 7.43 -5.12
C GLY A 50 -3.63 7.83 -4.56
N VAL A 51 -4.63 7.69 -5.41
CA VAL A 51 -6.04 7.93 -5.08
C VAL A 51 -6.88 6.82 -5.70
N GLY A 52 -7.97 6.46 -5.03
CA GLY A 52 -8.89 5.44 -5.53
C GLY A 52 -10.27 5.51 -4.89
N ALA A 53 -11.20 4.79 -5.50
CA ALA A 53 -12.50 4.51 -4.93
C ALA A 53 -12.49 3.13 -4.30
N ARG A 54 -12.90 3.04 -3.04
CA ARG A 54 -13.08 1.80 -2.30
C ARG A 54 -14.55 1.43 -2.26
N PHE A 55 -14.82 0.17 -2.57
CA PHE A 55 -16.14 -0.44 -2.55
C PHE A 55 -16.16 -1.52 -1.49
N GLU A 56 -16.99 -1.36 -0.46
CA GLU A 56 -17.10 -2.31 0.65
C GLU A 56 -18.28 -3.28 0.45
N SER A 57 -18.09 -4.52 0.86
CA SER A 57 -19.21 -5.44 1.05
C SER A 57 -20.02 -5.05 2.30
N PRO A 58 -21.31 -5.40 2.36
CA PRO A 58 -22.02 -5.44 3.63
C PRO A 58 -21.25 -6.28 4.66
N SER A 59 -21.33 -5.89 5.93
CA SER A 59 -20.68 -6.63 7.01
C SER A 59 -21.36 -7.98 7.22
N ARG A 60 -20.57 -9.05 7.30
CA ARG A 60 -21.02 -10.39 7.71
C ARG A 60 -20.15 -10.85 8.87
N ARG A 61 -20.77 -11.06 10.04
CA ARG A 61 -20.09 -11.50 11.28
C ARG A 61 -18.92 -10.58 11.69
N GLY A 62 -19.05 -9.28 11.46
CA GLY A 62 -18.01 -8.29 11.77
C GLY A 62 -16.92 -8.14 10.72
N THR A 63 -16.90 -9.01 9.70
CA THR A 63 -15.93 -8.96 8.60
C THR A 63 -16.56 -8.31 7.36
N LYS A 64 -15.76 -7.50 6.67
CA LYS A 64 -16.09 -6.91 5.37
C LYS A 64 -14.97 -7.20 4.38
N ALA A 65 -15.35 -7.53 3.15
CA ALA A 65 -14.44 -7.49 2.03
C ALA A 65 -14.49 -6.08 1.41
N PHE A 66 -13.44 -5.68 0.72
CA PHE A 66 -13.46 -4.46 -0.07
C PHE A 66 -12.57 -4.59 -1.30
N ILE A 67 -12.86 -3.79 -2.31
CA ILE A 67 -12.03 -3.62 -3.50
C ILE A 67 -11.67 -2.14 -3.59
N LEU A 68 -10.39 -1.85 -3.89
CA LEU A 68 -9.91 -0.50 -4.16
C LEU A 68 -9.53 -0.41 -5.64
N LEU A 69 -10.15 0.53 -6.36
CA LEU A 69 -9.85 0.81 -7.76
C LEU A 69 -9.33 2.23 -7.87
N GLY A 70 -8.15 2.42 -8.45
CA GLY A 70 -7.52 3.73 -8.50
C GLY A 70 -6.20 3.74 -9.22
N PHE A 71 -5.53 4.89 -9.11
CA PHE A 71 -4.23 5.14 -9.72
C PHE A 71 -3.18 5.27 -8.64
N ARG A 72 -2.03 4.64 -8.87
CA ARG A 72 -0.83 4.77 -8.03
C ARG A 72 0.31 5.27 -8.88
N ARG A 73 1.06 6.22 -8.33
CA ARG A 73 2.38 6.60 -8.83
C ARG A 73 3.43 6.14 -7.82
N THR A 74 4.48 5.52 -8.31
CA THR A 74 5.63 5.12 -7.50
C THR A 74 6.86 5.81 -8.06
N SER A 75 7.63 6.45 -7.19
CA SER A 75 8.96 6.95 -7.49
C SER A 75 9.98 6.06 -6.78
N LEU A 76 11.00 5.63 -7.51
CA LEU A 76 12.19 5.02 -6.94
C LEU A 76 13.27 6.12 -6.92
N SER A 77 13.90 6.31 -5.77
CA SER A 77 15.02 7.24 -5.59
C SER A 77 16.26 6.49 -5.15
#